data_AF-A0A2W6EMQ1-F1
#
_entry.id   AF-A0A2W6EMQ1-F1
#
_cell.length_a   1.000
_cell.length_b   1.000
_cell.length_c   1.000
_cell.angle_alpha   90.00
_cell.angle_beta   90.00
_cell.angle_gamma   90.00
#
_symmetry.space_group_name_H-M   'P 1'
#
loop_
_entity.id
_entity.type
_entity.pdbx_description
1 polymer ?
#
loop_
_entity_poly.entity_id
_entity_poly.type
_entity_poly.pdbx_seq_one_letter_code
_entity_poly.pdbx_strand_id
1 'polypeptide(L)'
;MWSPPDGADVQREQLDHLIETIDLAGVELGVIPLRSPMPVAPLSGFRLLDSELVFVETLTGEQVLTGAEAITPVIEAFEVLRAAATTGGDAVALIRRVADELASADG
;
A
#
# COMPACT_ATOMS: atom_id res chain seq x y z
N MET A 1 15.40 8.46 24.88
CA MET A 1 15.15 7.02 24.93
C MET A 1 15.03 6.57 23.48
N TRP A 2 15.88 5.65 23.04
CA TRP A 2 15.82 5.11 21.68
C TRP A 2 14.68 4.10 21.62
N SER A 3 13.68 4.35 20.78
CA SER A 3 12.71 3.33 20.39
C SER A 3 13.27 2.64 19.15
N PRO A 4 13.33 1.30 19.11
CA PRO A 4 13.72 0.61 17.89
C PRO A 4 12.68 0.89 16.80
N PRO A 5 13.07 0.91 15.51
CA PRO A 5 12.21 1.34 14.41
C PRO A 5 10.95 0.48 14.22
N ASP A 6 10.88 -0.66 14.90
CA ASP A 6 9.79 -1.62 14.92
C ASP A 6 8.95 -1.60 16.22
N GLY A 7 9.20 -0.67 17.16
CA GLY A 7 8.37 -0.53 18.36
C GLY A 7 6.93 -0.12 18.04
N ALA A 8 5.93 -0.60 18.79
CA ALA A 8 4.53 -0.36 18.42
C ALA A 8 4.14 1.13 18.46
N ASP A 9 4.80 1.95 19.30
CA ASP A 9 4.66 3.41 19.27
C ASP A 9 5.00 3.98 17.89
N VAL A 10 6.12 3.55 17.31
CA VAL A 10 6.56 3.99 15.97
C VAL A 10 5.59 3.49 14.90
N GLN A 11 5.14 2.24 14.99
CA GLN A 11 4.18 1.69 14.04
C GLN A 11 2.84 2.43 14.10
N ARG A 12 2.38 2.83 15.29
CA ARG A 12 1.15 3.64 15.44
C ARG A 12 1.31 5.02 14.80
N GLU A 13 2.42 5.71 15.03
CA GLU A 13 2.72 6.99 14.37
C GLU A 13 2.75 6.85 12.84
N GLN A 14 3.29 5.74 12.32
CA GLN A 14 3.24 5.46 10.88
C GLN A 14 1.81 5.26 10.36
N LEU A 15 0.96 4.55 11.10
CA LEU A 15 -0.45 4.35 10.74
C LEU A 15 -1.24 5.68 10.80
N ASP A 16 -0.97 6.53 11.79
CA ASP A 16 -1.57 7.87 11.88
C ASP A 16 -1.18 8.73 10.67
N HIS A 17 0.09 8.68 10.25
CA HIS A 17 0.53 9.37 9.05
C HIS A 17 -0.17 8.88 7.76
N LEU A 18 -0.47 7.59 7.66
CA LEU A 18 -1.27 7.06 6.54
C LEU A 18 -2.70 7.62 6.53
N ILE A 19 -3.30 7.83 7.71
CA ILE A 19 -4.62 8.46 7.83
C ILE A 19 -4.56 9.92 7.35
N GLU A 20 -3.55 10.68 7.77
CA GLU A 20 -3.37 12.06 7.30
C GLU A 20 -3.19 12.15 5.77
N THR A 21 -2.52 11.15 5.19
CA THR A 21 -2.26 11.07 3.74
C THR A 21 -3.55 10.87 2.93
N ILE A 22 -4.57 10.19 3.48
CA ILE A 22 -5.86 9.96 2.82
C ILE A 22 -6.57 11.28 2.49
N ASP A 23 -6.37 12.33 3.28
CA ASP A 23 -7.04 13.62 3.12
C ASP A 23 -6.34 14.56 2.11
N LEU A 24 -5.19 14.16 1.55
CA LEU A 24 -4.44 14.99 0.60
C LEU A 24 -5.14 15.07 -0.75
N ALA A 25 -5.26 16.29 -1.29
CA ALA A 25 -5.82 16.51 -2.61
C ALA A 25 -4.97 15.83 -3.69
N GLY A 26 -5.61 15.00 -4.52
CA GLY A 26 -4.94 14.25 -5.59
C GLY A 26 -4.33 12.92 -5.15
N VAL A 27 -4.56 12.49 -3.91
CA VAL A 27 -4.15 11.17 -3.41
C VAL A 27 -5.38 10.27 -3.24
N GLU A 28 -5.27 9.03 -3.69
CA GLU A 28 -6.18 7.94 -3.33
C GLU A 28 -5.32 6.85 -2.69
N LEU A 29 -5.50 6.63 -1.38
CA LEU A 29 -4.82 5.55 -0.67
C LEU A 29 -5.77 4.35 -0.54
N GLY A 30 -5.35 3.21 -1.09
CA GLY A 30 -6.05 1.93 -0.97
C GLY A 30 -5.32 0.98 -0.03
N VAL A 31 -6.08 0.30 0.83
CA VAL A 31 -5.57 -0.72 1.76
C VAL A 31 -6.28 -2.04 1.50
N ILE A 32 -5.51 -3.10 1.22
CA ILE A 32 -6.03 -4.47 1.11
C ILE A 32 -5.93 -5.15 2.49
N PRO A 33 -7.05 -5.55 3.11
CA PRO A 33 -7.01 -6.25 4.39
C PRO A 33 -6.29 -7.60 4.27
N LEU A 34 -5.38 -7.89 5.21
CA LEU A 34 -4.60 -9.14 5.22
C LEU A 34 -5.45 -10.43 5.22
N ARG A 35 -6.69 -10.36 5.72
CA ARG A 35 -7.62 -11.50 5.78
C ARG A 35 -8.55 -11.61 4.58
N SER A 36 -8.41 -10.73 3.59
CA SER A 36 -9.13 -10.82 2.32
C SER A 36 -8.42 -11.78 1.36
N PRO A 37 -9.16 -12.52 0.50
CA PRO A 37 -8.56 -13.27 -0.59
C PRO A 37 -7.71 -12.34 -1.45
N MET A 38 -6.42 -12.65 -1.58
CA MET A 38 -5.49 -11.86 -2.40
C MET A 38 -5.73 -12.21 -3.88
N PRO A 39 -6.19 -11.28 -4.72
CA PRO A 39 -6.58 -11.61 -6.09
C PRO A 39 -5.36 -11.82 -7.00
N VAL A 40 -4.23 -11.17 -6.70
CA VAL A 40 -2.94 -11.30 -7.37
C VAL A 40 -1.84 -11.19 -6.32
N ALA A 41 -0.82 -12.05 -6.38
CA ALA A 41 0.29 -12.00 -5.45
C ALA A 41 1.12 -10.71 -5.66
N PRO A 42 1.31 -9.87 -4.64
CA PRO A 42 2.12 -8.65 -4.73
C PRO A 42 3.62 -9.02 -4.64
N LEU A 43 4.15 -9.65 -5.69
CA LEU A 43 5.51 -10.20 -5.71
C LEU A 43 6.61 -9.12 -5.78
N SER A 44 6.31 -7.99 -6.42
CA SER A 44 7.21 -6.84 -6.56
C SER A 44 6.43 -5.54 -6.46
N GLY A 45 7.05 -4.52 -5.85
CA GLY A 45 6.54 -3.15 -5.91
C GLY A 45 6.72 -2.57 -7.31
N PHE A 46 5.78 -1.72 -7.73
CA PHE A 46 5.89 -1.01 -9.00
C PHE A 46 5.36 0.43 -8.92
N ARG A 47 5.81 1.26 -9.84
CA ARG A 47 5.26 2.61 -10.12
C ARG A 47 4.74 2.63 -11.55
N LEU A 48 3.52 3.13 -11.75
CA LEU A 48 2.89 3.32 -13.06
C LEU A 48 2.70 4.82 -13.29
N LEU A 49 3.23 5.34 -14.39
CA LEU A 49 3.07 6.75 -14.79
C LEU A 49 2.33 6.80 -16.13
N ASP A 50 1.20 7.53 -16.13
CA ASP A 50 0.38 7.87 -17.30
C ASP A 50 0.00 6.70 -18.22
N SER A 51 0.00 5.47 -17.71
CA SER A 51 -0.17 4.24 -18.51
C SER A 51 0.86 4.05 -19.63
N GLU A 52 1.99 4.74 -19.56
CA GLU A 52 3.05 4.77 -20.59
C GLU A 52 4.41 4.29 -20.08
N LEU A 53 4.61 4.29 -18.76
CA LEU A 53 5.88 3.94 -18.15
C LEU A 53 5.65 3.19 -16.83
N VAL A 54 6.31 2.04 -16.68
CA VAL A 54 6.29 1.27 -15.44
C VAL A 54 7.71 1.05 -14.94
N PHE A 55 7.91 1.25 -13.64
CA PHE A 55 9.11 0.85 -12.91
C PHE A 55 8.76 -0.32 -12.01
N VAL A 56 9.52 -1.43 -12.09
CA VAL A 56 9.37 -2.58 -11.21
C VAL A 56 10.65 -2.75 -10.42
N GLU A 57 10.56 -2.60 -9.10
CA GLU A 57 11.69 -2.81 -8.20
C GLU A 57 11.75 -4.28 -7.78
N THR A 58 12.91 -4.91 -8.00
CA THR A 58 13.19 -6.28 -7.56
C THR A 58 14.46 -6.31 -6.72
N LEU A 59 14.72 -7.44 -6.07
CA LEU A 59 15.96 -7.64 -5.29
C LEU A 59 17.24 -7.46 -6.13
N THR A 60 17.16 -7.67 -7.43
CA THR A 60 18.30 -7.60 -8.35
C THR A 60 18.45 -6.24 -9.02
N GLY A 61 17.52 -5.32 -8.81
CA GLY A 61 17.54 -3.98 -9.39
C GLY A 61 16.17 -3.51 -9.87
N GLU A 62 16.16 -2.38 -10.57
CA GLU A 62 14.96 -1.78 -11.15
C GLU A 62 14.84 -2.16 -12.63
N GLN A 63 13.64 -2.54 -13.05
CA GLN A 63 13.28 -2.74 -14.44
C GLN A 63 12.37 -1.60 -14.91
N VAL A 64 12.68 -1.03 -16.08
CA VAL A 64 11.86 0.00 -16.72
C VAL A 64 11.14 -0.62 -17.91
N LEU A 65 9.81 -0.61 -17.89
CA LEU A 65 8.95 -1.15 -18.94
C LEU A 65 8.32 -0.02 -19.74
N THR A 66 8.40 -0.13 -21.06
CA THR A 66 7.82 0.81 -22.03
C THR A 66 7.10 0.05 -23.14
N GLY A 67 6.02 0.62 -23.65
CA GLY A 67 5.23 0.03 -24.73
C GLY A 67 4.10 -0.87 -24.23
N ALA A 68 3.00 -0.91 -24.98
CA ALA A 68 1.74 -1.48 -24.55
C ALA A 68 1.84 -2.97 -24.15
N GLU A 69 2.60 -3.77 -24.89
CA GLU A 69 2.75 -5.21 -24.60
C GLU A 69 3.37 -5.47 -23.22
N ALA A 70 4.37 -4.66 -22.82
CA ALA A 70 5.03 -4.82 -21.54
C ALA A 70 4.24 -4.23 -20.37
N ILE A 71 3.46 -3.16 -20.62
CA ILE A 71 2.76 -2.40 -19.57
C ILE A 71 1.38 -2.97 -19.24
N THR A 72 0.66 -3.49 -20.26
CA THR A 72 -0.74 -3.95 -20.10
C THR A 72 -0.90 -4.94 -18.93
N PRO A 73 -0.05 -5.96 -18.75
CA PRO A 73 -0.20 -6.90 -17.63
C PRO A 73 -0.05 -6.23 -16.25
N VAL A 74 0.78 -5.20 -16.15
CA VAL A 74 0.97 -4.47 -14.88
C VAL A 74 -0.23 -3.59 -14.58
N ILE A 75 -0.81 -2.93 -15.60
CA ILE A 75 -2.06 -2.16 -15.45
C ILE A 75 -3.20 -3.10 -15.02
N GLU A 76 -3.35 -4.25 -15.65
CA GLU A 76 -4.38 -5.23 -15.28
C GLU A 76 -4.23 -5.71 -13.83
N ALA A 77 -2.99 -6.02 -13.42
CA ALA A 77 -2.71 -6.39 -12.03
C ALA A 77 -3.02 -5.24 -11.05
N PHE A 78 -2.67 -3.99 -11.41
CA PHE A 78 -2.99 -2.80 -10.62
C PHE A 78 -4.50 -2.64 -10.44
N GLU A 79 -5.29 -2.71 -11.51
CA GLU A 79 -6.74 -2.55 -11.43
C GLU A 79 -7.40 -3.64 -10.58
N VAL A 80 -6.90 -4.87 -10.65
CA VAL A 80 -7.36 -5.97 -9.79
C VAL A 80 -7.04 -5.72 -8.32
N LEU A 81 -5.84 -5.23 -8.00
CA LEU A 81 -5.46 -4.85 -6.64
C LEU A 81 -6.28 -3.65 -6.13
N ARG A 82 -6.46 -2.63 -6.98
CA ARG A 82 -7.25 -1.43 -6.67
C ARG A 82 -8.70 -1.79 -6.36
N ALA A 83 -9.31 -2.69 -7.14
CA ALA A 83 -10.68 -3.15 -6.91
C ALA A 83 -10.84 -3.94 -5.59
N ALA A 84 -9.78 -4.59 -5.10
CA ALA A 84 -9.79 -5.32 -3.84
C ALA A 84 -9.45 -4.44 -2.61
N ALA A 85 -8.99 -3.20 -2.84
CA ALA A 85 -8.60 -2.29 -1.78
C ALA A 85 -9.82 -1.56 -1.19
N THR A 86 -9.78 -1.37 0.13
CA THR A 86 -10.65 -0.40 0.82
C THR A 86 -10.04 0.99 0.69
N THR A 87 -10.87 2.01 0.54
CA THR A 87 -10.44 3.41 0.37
C THR A 87 -11.26 4.34 1.28
N GLY A 88 -10.83 5.60 1.41
CA GLY A 88 -11.57 6.64 2.14
C GLY A 88 -11.86 6.25 3.59
N GLY A 89 -13.11 6.47 4.03
CA GLY A 89 -13.52 6.22 5.42
C GLY A 89 -13.35 4.77 5.88
N ASP A 90 -13.53 3.80 4.98
CA ASP A 90 -13.37 2.38 5.31
C ASP A 90 -11.88 2.02 5.54
N ALA A 91 -10.98 2.60 4.74
CA ALA A 91 -9.54 2.48 4.95
C ALA A 91 -9.12 3.12 6.29
N VAL A 92 -9.63 4.32 6.59
CA VAL A 92 -9.37 5.00 7.87
C VAL A 92 -9.84 4.15 9.04
N ALA A 93 -11.04 3.58 8.97
CA ALA A 93 -11.58 2.72 10.02
C ALA A 93 -10.73 1.45 10.21
N LEU A 94 -10.27 0.84 9.11
CA LEU A 94 -9.37 -0.30 9.14
C LEU A 94 -8.04 0.03 9.81
N ILE A 95 -7.41 1.14 9.41
CA ILE A 95 -6.11 1.57 9.94
C ILE A 95 -6.21 1.87 11.44
N ARG A 96 -7.24 2.62 11.88
CA ARG A 96 -7.46 2.92 13.30
C ARG A 96 -7.63 1.66 14.14
N ARG A 97 -8.42 0.70 13.67
CA ARG A 97 -8.61 -0.58 14.37
C ARG A 97 -7.26 -1.30 14.59
N VAL A 98 -6.39 -1.32 13.58
CA VAL A 98 -5.07 -1.96 13.69
C VAL A 98 -4.16 -1.18 14.64
N ALA A 99 -4.20 0.16 14.64
CA ALA A 99 -3.45 0.98 15.58
C ALA A 99 -3.90 0.74 17.05
N ASP A 100 -5.20 0.56 17.29
CA ASP A 100 -5.75 0.20 18.60
C ASP A 100 -5.32 -1.21 19.03
N GLU A 101 -5.31 -2.17 18.11
CA GLU A 101 -4.82 -3.54 18.36
C GLU A 101 -3.34 -3.53 18.77
N LEU A 102 -2.49 -2.75 18.08
CA LEU A 102 -1.09 -2.56 18.44
C LEU A 102 -0.91 -1.97 19.84
N ALA A 103 -1.76 -1.00 20.22
CA ALA A 103 -1.73 -0.40 21.56
C ALA A 103 -2.04 -1.42 22.67
N SER A 104 -2.89 -2.41 22.36
CA SER A 104 -3.30 -3.45 23.31
C SER A 104 -2.32 -4.62 23.43
N ALA A 105 -1.44 -4.81 22.44
CA ALA A 105 -0.44 -5.88 22.43
C ALA A 105 0.83 -5.55 23.24
N ASP A 106 1.08 -4.25 23.45
CA ASP A 106 2.23 -3.72 24.21
C ASP A 106 1.92 -3.49 25.71
N GLY A 107 0.71 -3.81 26.18
CA GLY A 107 0.28 -3.71 27.59
C GLY A 107 0.09 -5.06 28.27
#